data_AF-A0AB37XNK9-F1
#
_entry.id   AF-A0AB37XNK9-F1
#
_cell.length_a   1.000
_cell.length_b   1.000
_cell.length_c   1.000
_cell.angle_alpha   90.00
_cell.angle_beta   90.00
_cell.angle_gamma   90.00
#
_symmetry.space_group_name_H-M   'P 1'
#
loop_
_entity.id
_entity.type
_entity.pdbx_description
1 polymer ?
#
loop_
_entity_poly.entity_id
_entity_poly.type
_entity_poly.pdbx_seq_one_letter_code
_entity_poly.pdbx_strand_id
1 'polypeptide(L)'
;MTLRLLQEHGYDRLTVDAVAASARASKATVYRRWPSKAELVLAAFIEGIRQVAVPPNTGNLRDDLLRLGELICREVGQHASTIRAVLVEVSRNPALNDVLQHQFVDHRKALIQYILQ
;
A
#
# COMPACT_ATOMS: atom_id res chain seq x y z
N MET A 1 -10.68 4.57 -2.83
CA MET A 1 -10.91 5.84 -3.57
C MET A 1 -9.64 6.68 -3.66
N THR A 2 -9.01 7.03 -2.54
CA THR A 2 -7.73 7.76 -2.51
C THR A 2 -6.64 7.10 -3.36
N LEU A 3 -6.53 5.77 -3.35
CA LEU A 3 -5.59 5.03 -4.20
C LEU A 3 -5.84 5.26 -5.71
N ARG A 4 -7.11 5.31 -6.14
CA ARG A 4 -7.47 5.58 -7.54
C ARG A 4 -7.05 6.99 -7.96
N LEU A 5 -7.40 8.00 -7.15
CA LEU A 5 -7.00 9.39 -7.41
C LEU A 5 -5.47 9.53 -7.45
N LEU A 6 -4.77 8.78 -6.60
CA LEU A 6 -3.31 8.75 -6.58
C LEU A 6 -2.72 8.06 -7.83
N GLN A 7 -3.36 7.02 -8.34
CA GLN A 7 -2.97 6.36 -9.59
C GLN A 7 -3.23 7.23 -10.82
N GLU A 8 -4.35 7.97 -10.84
CA GLU A 8 -4.78 8.81 -11.97
C GLU A 8 -4.00 10.12 -12.06
N HIS A 9 -3.72 10.76 -10.93
CA HIS A 9 -3.14 12.11 -10.90
C HIS A 9 -1.70 12.14 -10.39
N GLY A 10 -1.21 11.05 -9.78
CA GLY A 10 0.07 11.03 -9.09
C GLY A 10 0.04 11.77 -7.76
N TYR A 11 1.13 11.64 -7.00
CA TYR A 11 1.21 12.22 -5.65
C TYR A 11 1.06 13.73 -5.67
N ASP A 12 1.79 14.44 -6.54
CA ASP A 12 1.85 15.91 -6.53
C ASP A 12 0.49 16.55 -6.75
N ARG A 13 -0.31 16.01 -7.66
CA ARG A 13 -1.64 16.53 -8.00
C ARG A 13 -2.76 16.03 -7.08
N LEU A 14 -2.51 15.04 -6.23
CA LEU A 14 -3.47 14.61 -5.22
C LEU A 14 -3.60 15.70 -4.14
N THR A 15 -4.82 16.18 -3.91
CA THR A 15 -5.12 17.14 -2.84
C THR A 15 -6.03 16.52 -1.79
N VAL A 16 -5.85 16.91 -0.52
CA VAL A 16 -6.74 16.48 0.56
C VAL A 16 -8.18 16.96 0.31
N ASP A 17 -8.36 18.10 -0.36
CA ASP A 17 -9.67 18.62 -0.75
C ASP A 17 -10.36 17.73 -1.78
N ALA A 18 -9.65 17.27 -2.81
CA ALA A 18 -10.19 16.32 -3.78
C ALA A 18 -10.57 14.99 -3.12
N VAL A 19 -9.75 14.51 -2.17
CA VAL A 19 -10.06 13.29 -1.40
C VAL A 19 -11.29 13.50 -0.51
N ALA A 20 -11.37 14.63 0.19
CA ALA A 20 -12.50 14.97 1.07
C ALA A 20 -13.81 15.09 0.29
N ALA A 21 -13.80 15.84 -0.82
CA ALA A 21 -14.93 15.98 -1.72
C ALA A 21 -15.40 14.62 -2.24
N SER A 22 -14.45 13.79 -2.68
CA SER A 22 -14.75 12.44 -3.17
C SER A 22 -15.29 11.51 -2.08
N ALA A 23 -14.81 11.63 -0.84
CA ALA A 23 -15.24 10.81 0.29
C ALA A 23 -16.53 11.35 0.95
N ARG A 24 -17.10 12.45 0.44
CA ARG A 24 -18.20 13.19 1.07
C ARG A 24 -17.91 13.52 2.53
N ALA A 25 -16.65 13.85 2.82
CA ALA A 25 -16.15 14.20 4.15
C ALA A 25 -15.66 15.65 4.16
N SER A 26 -15.57 16.25 5.34
CA SER A 26 -14.90 17.55 5.50
C SER A 26 -13.39 17.37 5.53
N LYS A 27 -12.64 18.39 5.09
CA LYS A 27 -11.17 18.43 5.20
C LYS A 27 -10.70 18.20 6.64
N ALA A 28 -11.42 18.79 7.60
CA ALA A 28 -11.15 18.62 9.04
C ALA A 28 -11.30 17.15 9.49
N THR A 29 -12.33 16.44 9.00
CA THR A 29 -12.49 15.01 9.29
C THR A 29 -11.36 14.17 8.72
N VAL A 30 -10.87 14.51 7.52
CA VAL A 30 -9.72 13.82 6.91
C VAL A 30 -8.45 14.05 7.74
N TYR A 31 -8.13 15.30 8.06
CA TYR A 31 -6.93 15.61 8.88
C TYR A 31 -6.98 15.03 10.29
N ARG A 32 -8.17 14.92 10.90
CA ARG A 32 -8.31 14.28 12.21
C ARG A 32 -7.88 12.81 12.19
N ARG A 33 -8.09 12.11 11.07
CA ARG A 33 -7.72 10.69 10.92
C ARG A 33 -6.33 10.50 10.32
N TRP A 34 -5.90 11.42 9.46
CA TRP A 34 -4.60 11.42 8.81
C TRP A 34 -4.00 12.83 8.86
N PRO A 35 -3.17 13.15 9.87
CA PRO A 35 -2.64 14.48 10.09
C PRO A 35 -1.90 15.10 8.89
N SER A 36 -1.34 14.28 8.01
CA SER A 36 -0.65 14.71 6.79
C SER A 36 -1.15 14.02 5.52
N LYS A 37 -0.90 14.66 4.36
CA LYS A 37 -1.14 14.06 3.03
C LYS A 37 -0.37 12.75 2.86
N ALA A 38 0.85 12.69 3.38
CA ALA A 38 1.69 11.50 3.30
C ALA A 38 1.11 10.33 4.11
N GLU A 39 0.60 10.57 5.33
CA GLU A 39 -0.10 9.55 6.12
C GLU A 39 -1.40 9.09 5.45
N LEU A 40 -2.16 10.00 4.85
CA LEU A 40 -3.36 9.67 4.09
C LEU A 40 -3.03 8.77 2.89
N VAL A 41 -1.96 9.10 2.15
CA VAL A 41 -1.48 8.32 1.01
C VAL A 41 -0.98 6.95 1.43
N LEU A 42 -0.19 6.87 2.51
CA LEU A 42 0.29 5.60 3.05
C LEU A 42 -0.87 4.72 3.52
N ALA A 43 -1.87 5.28 4.20
CA ALA A 43 -3.05 4.53 4.60
C ALA A 43 -3.83 4.00 3.38
N ALA A 44 -4.01 4.83 2.35
CA ALA A 44 -4.67 4.41 1.11
C ALA A 44 -3.88 3.34 0.34
N PHE A 45 -2.55 3.42 0.38
CA PHE A 45 -1.63 2.43 -0.16
C PHE A 45 -1.78 1.10 0.57
N ILE A 46 -1.67 1.13 1.91
CA ILE A 46 -1.80 -0.07 2.75
C ILE A 46 -3.16 -0.70 2.51
N GLU A 47 -4.24 0.06 2.58
CA GLU A 47 -5.61 -0.48 2.43
C GLU A 47 -5.85 -1.03 1.01
N GLY A 48 -5.43 -0.31 -0.02
CA GLY A 48 -5.74 -0.68 -1.40
C GLY A 48 -4.82 -1.75 -2.00
N ILE A 49 -3.65 -2.01 -1.39
CA ILE A 49 -2.71 -3.07 -1.81
C ILE A 49 -2.66 -4.20 -0.78
N ARG A 50 -3.40 -4.09 0.32
CA ARG A 50 -3.62 -5.21 1.25
C ARG A 50 -4.54 -6.24 0.61
N GLN A 51 -3.96 -7.01 -0.30
CA GLN A 51 -4.46 -8.30 -0.73
C GLN A 51 -3.86 -9.34 0.22
N VAL A 52 -4.71 -9.92 1.09
CA VAL A 52 -4.37 -11.18 1.75
C VAL A 52 -4.56 -12.28 0.71
N ALA A 53 -3.56 -12.43 -0.16
CA ALA A 53 -3.52 -13.60 -1.02
C ALA A 53 -3.34 -14.80 -0.11
N VAL A 54 -4.29 -15.75 -0.15
CA VAL A 54 -4.06 -17.06 0.45
C VAL A 54 -2.82 -17.63 -0.25
N PRO A 55 -1.72 -17.87 0.47
CA PRO A 55 -0.51 -18.35 -0.15
C PRO A 55 -0.79 -19.71 -0.83
N PRO A 56 -0.25 -19.94 -2.04
CA PRO A 56 -0.33 -21.25 -2.66
C PRO A 56 0.23 -22.31 -1.70
N ASN A 57 -0.50 -23.41 -1.54
CA ASN A 57 -0.10 -24.54 -0.72
C ASN A 57 -0.43 -25.82 -1.47
N THR A 58 0.35 -26.09 -2.52
CA THR A 58 0.16 -27.26 -3.38
C THR A 58 1.00 -28.45 -2.94
N GLY A 59 1.86 -28.28 -1.93
CA GLY A 59 2.82 -29.27 -1.47
C GLY A 59 4.13 -29.28 -2.28
N ASN A 60 4.28 -28.37 -3.24
CA ASN A 60 5.54 -28.14 -3.95
C ASN A 60 6.06 -26.73 -3.66
N LEU A 61 7.05 -26.65 -2.78
CA LEU A 61 7.64 -25.39 -2.32
C LEU A 61 8.11 -24.49 -3.47
N ARG A 62 8.77 -25.07 -4.48
CA ARG A 62 9.30 -24.28 -5.62
C ARG A 62 8.17 -23.63 -6.39
N ASP A 63 7.13 -24.39 -6.71
CA ASP A 63 6.00 -23.91 -7.51
C ASP A 63 5.15 -22.92 -6.70
N ASP A 64 4.99 -23.15 -5.40
CA ASP A 64 4.27 -22.23 -4.50
C ASP A 64 5.01 -20.88 -4.36
N LEU A 65 6.34 -20.89 -4.23
CA LEU A 65 7.16 -19.67 -4.21
C LEU A 65 7.14 -18.93 -5.55
N LEU A 66 7.20 -19.63 -6.68
CA LEU A 66 7.10 -19.02 -8.01
C LEU A 66 5.74 -18.32 -8.19
N ARG A 67 4.65 -19.01 -7.85
CA ARG A 67 3.29 -18.44 -7.93
C ARG A 67 3.13 -17.22 -7.01
N LEU A 68 3.66 -17.28 -5.79
CA LEU A 68 3.67 -16.13 -4.90
C LEU A 68 4.46 -14.96 -5.50
N GLY A 69 5.65 -15.22 -6.03
CA GLY A 69 6.50 -14.21 -6.67
C GLY A 69 5.80 -13.54 -7.86
N GLU A 70 5.14 -14.31 -8.71
CA GLU A 70 4.34 -13.78 -9.81
C GLU A 70 3.18 -12.90 -9.34
N LEU A 71 2.46 -13.30 -8.29
CA LEU A 71 1.40 -12.48 -7.69
C LEU A 71 1.97 -11.15 -7.18
N ILE A 72 3.10 -11.19 -6.48
CA ILE A 72 3.79 -9.98 -6.01
C ILE A 72 4.18 -9.08 -7.19
N CYS A 73 4.79 -9.63 -8.23
CA CYS A 73 5.22 -8.86 -9.41
C CYS A 73 4.04 -8.21 -10.14
N ARG A 74 2.92 -8.93 -10.30
CA ARG A 74 1.70 -8.38 -10.91
C ARG A 74 1.15 -7.20 -10.10
N GLU A 75 1.01 -7.36 -8.79
CA GLU A 75 0.53 -6.31 -7.89
C GLU A 75 1.45 -5.08 -7.89
N VAL A 76 2.77 -5.30 -7.80
CA VAL A 76 3.76 -4.22 -7.87
C VAL A 76 3.69 -3.49 -9.21
N GLY A 77 3.53 -4.22 -10.32
CA GLY A 77 3.37 -3.63 -11.65
C GLY A 77 2.12 -2.75 -11.75
N GLN A 78 0.98 -3.23 -11.25
CA GLN A 78 -0.30 -2.51 -11.27
C GLN A 78 -0.28 -1.23 -10.42
N HIS A 79 0.51 -1.21 -9.35
CA HIS A 79 0.58 -0.10 -8.40
C HIS A 79 1.92 0.67 -8.43
N ALA A 80 2.73 0.50 -9.47
CA ALA A 80 4.11 1.01 -9.51
C ALA A 80 4.23 2.53 -9.31
N SER A 81 3.31 3.33 -9.86
CA SER A 81 3.30 4.79 -9.67
C SER A 81 3.03 5.18 -8.22
N THR A 82 2.06 4.53 -7.59
CA THR A 82 1.75 4.71 -6.17
C THR A 82 2.89 4.26 -5.25
N ILE A 83 3.45 3.06 -5.49
CA ILE A 83 4.57 2.53 -4.71
C ILE A 83 5.73 3.53 -4.73
N ARG A 84 6.08 4.04 -5.92
CA ARG A 84 7.15 5.02 -6.07
C ARG A 84 6.90 6.30 -5.28
N ALA A 85 5.68 6.83 -5.32
CA ALA A 85 5.30 8.00 -4.55
C ALA A 85 5.46 7.77 -3.03
N VAL A 86 4.95 6.64 -2.54
CA VAL A 86 5.08 6.27 -1.12
C VAL A 86 6.55 6.13 -0.71
N LEU A 87 7.37 5.48 -1.54
CA LEU A 87 8.80 5.29 -1.25
C LEU A 87 9.56 6.61 -1.15
N VAL A 88 9.27 7.60 -1.99
CA VAL A 88 9.88 8.94 -1.91
C VAL A 88 9.56 9.60 -0.56
N GLU A 89 8.30 9.55 -0.13
CA GLU A 89 7.88 10.20 1.12
C GLU A 89 8.43 9.46 2.36
N VAL A 90 8.40 8.13 2.33
CA VAL A 90 8.95 7.27 3.40
C VAL A 90 10.46 7.47 3.55
N SER A 91 11.19 7.66 2.45
CA SER A 91 12.64 7.92 2.50
C SER A 91 13.01 9.21 3.24
N ARG A 92 12.05 10.13 3.39
CA ARG A 92 12.23 11.45 4.02
C ARG A 92 11.56 11.55 5.39
N ASN A 93 10.80 10.55 5.81
CA ASN A 93 10.03 10.55 7.05
C ASN A 93 10.11 9.19 7.77
N PRO A 94 10.97 9.08 8.81
CA PRO A 94 11.14 7.84 9.56
C PRO A 94 9.85 7.29 10.18
N ALA A 95 8.96 8.16 10.68
CA ALA A 95 7.70 7.71 11.28
C ALA A 95 6.78 7.04 10.25
N LEU A 96 6.76 7.52 9.01
CA LEU A 96 6.04 6.86 7.92
C LEU A 96 6.70 5.55 7.52
N ASN A 97 8.03 5.47 7.56
CA ASN A 97 8.74 4.22 7.33
C ASN A 97 8.33 3.15 8.34
N ASP A 98 8.30 3.50 9.62
CA ASP A 98 7.93 2.56 10.69
C ASP A 98 6.51 2.01 10.48
N VAL A 99 5.55 2.88 10.10
CA VAL A 99 4.19 2.47 9.76
C VAL A 99 4.18 1.54 8.54
N LEU A 100 4.93 1.86 7.48
CA LEU A 100 5.04 0.99 6.30
C LEU A 100 5.63 -0.38 6.66
N GLN A 101 6.71 -0.42 7.46
CA GLN A 101 7.34 -1.67 7.87
C GLN A 101 6.34 -2.55 8.63
N HIS A 102 5.73 -2.01 9.68
CA HIS A 102 4.86 -2.78 10.56
C HIS A 102 3.51 -3.16 9.94
N GLN A 103 2.87 -2.24 9.22
CA GLN A 103 1.50 -2.47 8.71
C GLN A 103 1.45 -3.13 7.34
N PHE A 104 2.58 -3.19 6.62
CA PHE A 104 2.63 -3.73 5.26
C PHE A 104 3.74 -4.76 5.08
N VAL A 105 5.00 -4.40 5.32
CA VAL A 105 6.14 -5.27 5.02
C VAL A 105 6.13 -6.54 5.88
N ASP A 106 5.90 -6.40 7.19
CA ASP A 106 5.88 -7.54 8.12
C ASP A 106 4.77 -8.53 7.78
N HIS A 107 3.60 -8.05 7.38
CA HIS A 107 2.51 -8.91 6.92
C HIS A 107 2.89 -9.72 5.67
N ARG A 108 3.62 -9.10 4.72
CA ARG A 108 4.09 -9.80 3.50
C ARG A 108 5.20 -10.81 3.81
N LYS A 109 6.10 -10.49 4.75
CA LYS A 109 7.11 -11.44 5.25
C LYS A 109 6.47 -12.66 5.89
N ALA A 110 5.41 -12.48 6.67
CA ALA A 110 4.68 -13.59 7.30
C ALA A 110 4.09 -14.56 6.27
N LEU A 111 3.59 -14.06 5.14
CA LEU A 111 3.08 -14.92 4.05
C LEU A 111 4.19 -15.78 3.41
N ILE A 112 5.38 -15.21 3.22
CA ILE A 112 6.53 -15.97 2.71
C ILE A 112 6.95 -17.02 3.73
N GLN A 113 7.03 -16.65 5.01
CA GLN A 113 7.37 -17.57 6.10
C GLN A 113 6.38 -18.73 6.21
N TYR A 114 5.09 -18.50 5.96
CA TYR A 114 4.08 -19.55 5.95
C TYR A 114 4.34 -20.62 4.86
N ILE A 115 4.83 -20.21 3.68
CA ILE A 115 5.16 -21.16 2.60
C ILE A 115 6.43 -21.95 2.90
N LEU A 116 7.34 -21.39 3.70
CA LEU A 116 8.62 -22.03 4.04
C LEU A 116 8.53 -23.11 5.14
N GLN A 117 7.37 -23.27 5.78
CA GLN A 117 7.10 -24.28 6.80
C GLN A 117 6.55 -25.57 6.17
#